data_AF-A0A067F559-F1
#
_entry.id   AF-A0A067F559-F1
#
_cell.length_a   1.000
_cell.length_b   1.000
_cell.length_c   1.000
_cell.angle_alpha   90.00
_cell.angle_beta   90.00
_cell.angle_gamma   90.00
#
_symmetry.space_group_name_H-M   'P 1'
#
loop_
_entity.id
_entity.type
_entity.pdbx_description
1 polymer ?
#
loop_
_entity_poly.entity_id
_entity_poly.type
_entity_poly.pdbx_seq_one_letter_code
_entity_poly.pdbx_strand_id
1 'polypeptide(L)'
;MNIIKLIVSAFSATLIVSSIIVVLVAVTTKHDDNVNWEAKKSPLRKAVNQLCAPTSFTDLCIETLNRANTSDPKELIKAMIIRSHEAIAKLHELADSMAKELANVNDTYDQRNDLGDCMEMLQLCMVDLQKTVDIIEANQLDTLSYQADEIMPKLNAVITFQKACLAGFKRKSRPQKENLTGPMQESRQLGSIALTTIYELPRHLHYFNMEERILPPGFLKPFQTGEVYKFPPWFSTANRELLAIPKEMLTPSAVVAQDGTGQFYTIGSALHSYPDDIKEGMIYAIYVKAGLYEEQVTINYYHRNVFIYGDGNTKTFVVLHQPILERIGRSIENSATVSVMAEGFMAREIGIISNFGPDARRANALYVRADKAVFVDCRIDGYQRTLVAQAYRQFYLNCIISGTRDFITGDATAIIQNSWILVRRPNRTTRNIVTAHARDLKSQTTAFVLQKCVLLADKALWEDRYKFRTYLGRPLGPYATTAFRFLEYNNNGPSANTTNRVKWSGVKEIDKNEALAFTVSTLLDPRDQWM
;
A
#
# COMPACT_ATOMS: atom_id res chain seq x y z
N MET A 1 92.80 -37.62 -4.53
CA MET A 1 91.88 -38.00 -5.64
C MET A 1 91.01 -39.11 -5.07
N ASN A 2 89.74 -39.01 -4.68
CA ASN A 2 88.61 -38.16 -5.03
C ASN A 2 87.63 -38.08 -3.83
N ILE A 3 87.65 -37.01 -3.03
CA ILE A 3 86.55 -36.71 -2.08
C ILE A 3 85.76 -35.48 -2.56
N ILE A 4 86.42 -34.57 -3.29
CA ILE A 4 85.80 -33.35 -3.84
C ILE A 4 84.83 -33.67 -5.02
N LYS A 5 85.02 -34.78 -5.75
CA LYS A 5 84.12 -35.17 -6.84
C LYS A 5 82.79 -35.81 -6.38
N LEU A 6 82.69 -36.29 -5.13
CA LEU A 6 81.46 -36.92 -4.64
C LEU A 6 80.45 -35.91 -4.07
N ILE A 7 80.93 -34.76 -3.56
CA ILE A 7 80.06 -33.74 -2.96
C ILE A 7 79.35 -32.91 -4.04
N VAL A 8 79.95 -32.75 -5.22
CA VAL A 8 79.35 -31.99 -6.33
C VAL A 8 78.26 -32.78 -7.06
N SER A 9 78.30 -34.12 -7.08
CA SER A 9 77.22 -34.91 -7.73
C SER A 9 75.98 -35.08 -6.85
N ALA A 10 76.11 -34.99 -5.52
CA ALA A 10 74.97 -35.07 -4.59
C ALA A 10 74.17 -33.76 -4.51
N PHE A 11 74.81 -32.60 -4.69
CA PHE A 11 74.13 -31.31 -4.75
C PHE A 11 73.45 -31.04 -6.11
N SER A 12 73.95 -31.61 -7.20
CA SER A 12 73.30 -31.50 -8.52
C SER A 12 72.04 -32.36 -8.62
N ALA A 13 72.00 -33.53 -7.96
CA ALA A 13 70.83 -34.41 -8.00
C ALA A 13 69.67 -33.91 -7.11
N THR A 14 69.97 -33.24 -6.01
CA THR A 14 68.94 -32.69 -5.10
C THR A 14 68.28 -31.41 -5.65
N LEU A 15 69.01 -30.58 -6.39
CA LEU A 15 68.43 -29.42 -7.09
C LEU A 15 67.50 -29.84 -8.24
N ILE A 16 67.87 -30.85 -9.05
CA ILE A 16 67.05 -31.30 -10.18
C ILE A 16 65.74 -31.94 -9.71
N VAL A 17 65.76 -32.71 -8.62
CA VAL A 17 64.54 -33.30 -8.04
C VAL A 17 63.63 -32.23 -7.40
N SER A 18 64.19 -31.16 -6.82
CA SER A 18 63.38 -30.05 -6.31
C SER A 18 62.71 -29.22 -7.43
N SER A 19 63.39 -29.01 -8.56
CA SER A 19 62.81 -28.31 -9.71
C SER A 19 61.77 -29.15 -10.46
N ILE A 20 61.91 -30.48 -10.50
CA ILE A 20 60.91 -31.37 -11.13
C ILE A 20 59.65 -31.47 -10.26
N ILE A 21 59.76 -31.41 -8.94
CA ILE A 21 58.58 -31.37 -8.05
C ILE A 21 57.85 -30.02 -8.15
N VAL A 22 58.57 -28.90 -8.26
CA VAL A 22 57.94 -27.59 -8.49
C VAL A 22 57.28 -27.49 -9.87
N VAL A 23 57.84 -28.12 -10.91
CA VAL A 23 57.23 -28.14 -12.25
C VAL A 23 56.06 -29.14 -12.35
N LEU A 24 56.08 -30.29 -11.65
CA LEU A 24 54.93 -31.20 -11.60
C LEU A 24 53.78 -30.70 -10.73
N VAL A 25 54.07 -29.91 -9.68
CA VAL A 25 53.04 -29.17 -8.92
C VAL A 25 52.51 -27.98 -9.73
N ALA A 26 53.31 -27.37 -10.61
CA ALA A 26 52.84 -26.29 -11.51
C ALA A 26 52.12 -26.78 -12.78
N VAL A 27 52.27 -28.05 -13.18
CA VAL A 27 51.66 -28.61 -14.42
C VAL A 27 50.43 -29.49 -14.14
N THR A 28 50.07 -29.71 -12.87
CA THR A 28 48.79 -30.34 -12.50
C THR A 28 47.75 -29.40 -11.91
N THR A 29 48.04 -28.09 -11.82
CA THR A 29 46.98 -27.09 -11.72
C THR A 29 46.29 -26.97 -13.07
N LYS A 30 45.30 -27.86 -13.25
CA LYS A 30 44.09 -27.60 -14.02
C LYS A 30 43.78 -26.10 -13.87
N HIS A 31 43.66 -25.40 -15.00
CA HIS A 31 43.29 -24.00 -15.09
C HIS A 31 42.22 -23.69 -14.03
N ASP A 32 42.64 -22.99 -12.99
CA ASP A 32 41.85 -22.82 -11.78
C ASP A 32 40.93 -21.62 -12.00
N ASP A 33 39.74 -21.88 -12.56
CA ASP A 33 38.60 -20.96 -12.51
C ASP A 33 38.15 -20.64 -11.06
N ASN A 34 38.82 -21.23 -10.06
CA ASN A 34 38.46 -21.22 -8.65
C ASN A 34 39.04 -20.03 -7.87
N VAL A 35 40.13 -19.40 -8.34
CA VAL A 35 40.71 -18.20 -7.71
C VAL A 35 39.77 -16.98 -7.85
N ASN A 36 38.97 -16.95 -8.92
CA ASN A 36 37.97 -15.90 -9.15
C ASN A 36 36.62 -16.19 -8.43
N TRP A 37 36.40 -17.42 -7.97
CA TRP A 37 35.18 -17.87 -7.26
C TRP A 37 35.22 -17.57 -5.76
N GLU A 38 36.34 -17.83 -5.08
CA GLU A 38 36.47 -17.53 -3.64
C GLU A 38 36.62 -16.04 -3.37
N ALA A 39 37.31 -15.30 -4.26
CA ALA A 39 37.45 -13.85 -4.18
C ALA A 39 36.11 -13.11 -4.38
N LYS A 40 35.20 -13.59 -5.24
CA LYS A 40 33.84 -13.04 -5.41
C LYS A 40 32.93 -13.31 -4.21
N LYS A 41 33.15 -14.41 -3.49
CA LYS A 41 32.37 -14.79 -2.30
C LYS A 41 32.53 -13.81 -1.13
N SER A 42 33.67 -13.15 -1.00
CA SER A 42 33.92 -12.21 0.11
C SER A 42 33.13 -10.88 -0.04
N PRO A 43 33.23 -10.14 -1.17
CA PRO A 43 32.43 -8.93 -1.43
C PRO A 43 30.93 -9.20 -1.53
N LEU A 44 30.51 -10.28 -2.20
CA LEU A 44 29.11 -10.69 -2.30
C LEU A 44 28.52 -10.94 -0.91
N ARG A 45 29.16 -11.80 -0.11
CA ARG A 45 28.67 -12.15 1.23
C ARG A 45 28.60 -10.93 2.14
N LYS A 46 29.55 -10.00 2.03
CA LYS A 46 29.54 -8.73 2.78
C LYS A 46 28.35 -7.86 2.39
N ALA A 47 28.11 -7.65 1.09
CA ALA A 47 26.97 -6.88 0.59
C ALA A 47 25.63 -7.51 0.98
N VAL A 48 25.49 -8.83 0.82
CA VAL A 48 24.29 -9.59 1.17
C VAL A 48 23.99 -9.50 2.66
N ASN A 49 24.97 -9.75 3.53
CA ASN A 49 24.78 -9.67 4.98
C ASN A 49 24.34 -8.26 5.42
N GLN A 50 24.87 -7.22 4.77
CA GLN A 50 24.51 -5.83 5.09
C GLN A 50 23.06 -5.51 4.70
N LEU A 51 22.64 -5.89 3.49
CA LEU A 51 21.26 -5.68 3.02
C LEU A 51 20.26 -6.51 3.83
N CYS A 52 20.64 -7.71 4.27
CA CYS A 52 19.78 -8.61 5.02
C CYS A 52 19.77 -8.37 6.54
N ALA A 53 20.66 -7.53 7.07
CA ALA A 53 20.74 -7.26 8.51
C ALA A 53 19.47 -6.62 9.11
N PRO A 54 18.77 -5.69 8.43
CA PRO A 54 17.60 -5.02 9.03
C PRO A 54 16.30 -5.84 8.99
N THR A 55 16.22 -6.88 8.14
CA THR A 55 14.98 -7.67 7.99
C THR A 55 14.81 -8.70 9.10
N SER A 56 13.55 -8.98 9.45
CA SER A 56 13.20 -10.10 10.34
C SER A 56 13.31 -11.47 9.67
N PHE A 57 13.58 -11.53 8.36
CA PHE A 57 13.66 -12.75 7.56
C PHE A 57 15.06 -12.91 6.94
N THR A 58 16.09 -12.91 7.80
CA THR A 58 17.51 -12.88 7.40
C THR A 58 17.90 -14.08 6.53
N ASP A 59 17.52 -15.30 6.90
CA ASP A 59 17.91 -16.51 6.16
C ASP A 59 17.34 -16.52 4.73
N LEU A 60 16.05 -16.21 4.59
CA LEU A 60 15.38 -16.11 3.28
C LEU A 60 15.99 -14.99 2.42
N CYS A 61 16.37 -13.88 3.04
CA CYS A 61 17.04 -12.78 2.35
C CYS A 61 18.41 -13.21 1.81
N ILE A 62 19.24 -13.85 2.64
CA ILE A 62 20.57 -14.35 2.25
C ILE A 62 20.44 -15.38 1.12
N GLU A 63 19.51 -16.32 1.26
CA GLU A 63 19.24 -17.33 0.23
C GLU A 63 18.83 -16.69 -1.10
N THR A 64 17.95 -15.69 -1.05
CA THR A 64 17.46 -14.98 -2.23
C THR A 64 18.60 -14.24 -2.95
N LEU A 65 19.39 -13.46 -2.21
CA LEU A 65 20.42 -12.60 -2.80
C LEU A 65 21.67 -13.36 -3.26
N ASN A 66 22.00 -14.49 -2.63
CA ASN A 66 23.13 -15.32 -3.07
C ASN A 66 22.95 -15.88 -4.50
N ARG A 67 21.71 -15.98 -4.98
CA ARG A 67 21.41 -16.46 -6.35
C ARG A 67 21.75 -15.42 -7.44
N ALA A 68 21.87 -14.14 -7.08
CA ALA A 68 22.11 -13.06 -8.03
C ALA A 68 23.55 -13.00 -8.57
N ASN A 69 24.50 -13.73 -7.95
CA ASN A 69 25.91 -13.80 -8.36
C ASN A 69 26.60 -12.43 -8.60
N THR A 70 26.12 -11.37 -7.94
CA THR A 70 26.60 -9.99 -8.08
C THR A 70 26.75 -9.34 -6.71
N SER A 71 27.80 -8.55 -6.52
CA SER A 71 27.99 -7.72 -5.32
C SER A 71 27.49 -6.29 -5.49
N ASP A 72 26.95 -5.94 -6.65
CA ASP A 72 26.37 -4.61 -6.91
C ASP A 72 25.05 -4.46 -6.13
N PRO A 73 24.92 -3.46 -5.23
CA PRO A 73 23.73 -3.34 -4.40
C PRO A 73 22.45 -3.01 -5.18
N LYS A 74 22.54 -2.26 -6.29
CA LYS A 74 21.38 -1.98 -7.16
C LYS A 74 20.88 -3.28 -7.78
N GLU A 75 21.79 -4.10 -8.29
CA GLU A 75 21.43 -5.40 -8.88
C GLU A 75 20.91 -6.39 -7.83
N LEU A 76 21.44 -6.35 -6.59
CA LEU A 76 20.91 -7.15 -5.48
C LEU A 76 19.48 -6.74 -5.10
N ILE A 77 19.21 -5.43 -4.99
CA ILE A 77 17.86 -4.91 -4.72
C ILE A 77 16.91 -5.33 -5.85
N LYS A 78 17.32 -5.15 -7.11
CA LYS A 78 16.54 -5.56 -8.28
C LYS A 78 16.24 -7.07 -8.26
N ALA A 79 17.24 -7.91 -7.98
CA ALA A 79 17.08 -9.36 -7.88
C ALA A 79 16.07 -9.77 -6.80
N MET A 80 16.01 -9.04 -5.69
CA MET A 80 15.02 -9.27 -4.63
C MET A 80 13.58 -8.97 -5.09
N ILE A 81 13.38 -7.87 -5.83
CA ILE A 81 12.06 -7.52 -6.39
C ILE A 81 11.65 -8.54 -7.46
N ILE A 82 12.57 -8.93 -8.35
CA ILE A 82 12.34 -9.97 -9.37
C ILE A 82 11.96 -11.29 -8.72
N ARG A 83 12.66 -11.71 -7.65
CA ARG A 83 12.33 -12.94 -6.92
C ARG A 83 10.92 -12.89 -6.31
N SER A 84 10.53 -11.73 -5.79
CA SER A 84 9.16 -11.51 -5.28
C SER A 84 8.14 -11.64 -6.41
N HIS A 85 8.42 -11.06 -7.58
CA HIS A 85 7.57 -11.15 -8.76
C HIS A 85 7.41 -12.60 -9.25
N GLU A 86 8.51 -13.34 -9.36
CA GLU A 86 8.49 -14.77 -9.71
C GLU A 86 7.66 -15.62 -8.73
N ALA A 87 7.76 -15.34 -7.42
CA ALA A 87 6.98 -16.06 -6.42
C ALA A 87 5.47 -15.82 -6.59
N ILE A 88 5.08 -14.58 -6.95
CA ILE A 88 3.68 -14.22 -7.23
C ILE A 88 3.21 -14.83 -8.56
N ALA A 89 4.04 -14.83 -9.59
CA ALA A 89 3.72 -15.47 -10.87
C ALA A 89 3.44 -16.97 -10.68
N LYS A 90 4.26 -17.68 -9.90
CA LYS A 90 4.02 -19.10 -9.55
C LYS A 90 2.73 -19.31 -8.76
N LEU A 91 2.40 -18.39 -7.85
CA LEU A 91 1.11 -18.41 -7.12
C LEU A 91 -0.08 -18.23 -8.07
N HIS A 92 0.05 -17.33 -9.06
CA HIS A 92 -0.97 -17.11 -10.06
C HIS A 92 -1.17 -18.35 -10.95
N GLU A 93 -0.09 -18.95 -11.43
CA GLU A 93 -0.13 -20.21 -12.19
C GLU A 93 -0.78 -21.35 -11.39
N LEU A 94 -0.45 -21.48 -10.10
CA LEU A 94 -1.05 -22.46 -9.22
C LEU A 94 -2.57 -22.23 -9.06
N ALA A 95 -2.99 -20.99 -8.84
CA ALA A 95 -4.41 -20.63 -8.75
C ALA A 95 -5.16 -20.91 -10.06
N ASP A 96 -4.56 -20.59 -11.21
CA ASP A 96 -5.11 -20.86 -12.54
C ASP A 96 -5.26 -22.37 -12.81
N SER A 97 -4.24 -23.17 -12.46
CA SER A 97 -4.29 -24.63 -12.53
C SER A 97 -5.48 -25.19 -11.75
N MET A 98 -5.66 -24.72 -10.51
CA MET A 98 -6.76 -25.14 -9.65
C MET A 98 -8.12 -24.70 -10.22
N ALA A 99 -8.20 -23.52 -10.84
CA ALA A 99 -9.43 -23.05 -11.47
C ALA A 99 -9.81 -23.91 -12.69
N LYS A 100 -8.82 -24.34 -13.48
CA LYS A 100 -8.99 -25.24 -14.63
C LYS A 100 -9.44 -26.64 -14.20
N GLU A 101 -8.87 -27.20 -13.14
CA GLU A 101 -9.31 -28.49 -12.58
C GLU A 101 -10.79 -28.45 -12.16
N LEU A 102 -11.23 -27.33 -11.61
CA LEU A 102 -12.61 -27.12 -11.16
C LEU A 102 -13.59 -26.84 -12.31
N ALA A 103 -13.12 -26.53 -13.53
CA ALA A 103 -13.97 -26.12 -14.65
C ALA A 103 -14.95 -27.21 -15.10
N ASN A 104 -14.55 -28.48 -14.98
CA ASN A 104 -15.36 -29.64 -15.39
C ASN A 104 -16.10 -30.31 -14.23
N VAL A 105 -16.05 -29.73 -13.04
CA VAL A 105 -16.67 -30.27 -11.82
C VAL A 105 -17.95 -29.49 -11.51
N ASN A 106 -19.05 -30.22 -11.26
CA ASN A 106 -20.32 -29.60 -10.87
C ASN A 106 -20.23 -28.93 -9.49
N ASP A 107 -20.98 -27.84 -9.28
CA ASP A 107 -21.04 -27.08 -8.01
C ASP A 107 -19.68 -26.47 -7.55
N THR A 108 -18.85 -26.03 -8.49
CA THR A 108 -17.56 -25.34 -8.21
C THR A 108 -17.54 -23.85 -8.54
N TYR A 109 -18.68 -23.28 -8.91
CA TYR A 109 -18.79 -21.87 -9.31
C TYR A 109 -18.21 -20.92 -8.25
N ASP A 110 -18.49 -21.18 -6.97
CA ASP A 110 -17.98 -20.39 -5.85
C ASP A 110 -16.45 -20.45 -5.75
N GLN A 111 -15.88 -21.65 -5.88
CA GLN A 111 -14.43 -21.87 -5.81
C GLN A 111 -13.70 -21.23 -6.98
N ARG A 112 -14.25 -21.34 -8.20
CA ARG A 112 -13.67 -20.70 -9.40
C ARG A 112 -13.69 -19.19 -9.31
N ASN A 113 -14.77 -18.60 -8.80
CA ASN A 113 -14.84 -17.15 -8.58
C ASN A 113 -13.88 -16.70 -7.48
N ASP A 114 -13.79 -17.41 -6.35
CA ASP A 114 -12.85 -17.06 -5.29
C ASP A 114 -11.37 -17.14 -5.79
N LEU A 115 -11.06 -18.09 -6.68
CA LEU A 115 -9.76 -18.16 -7.37
C LEU A 115 -9.57 -17.01 -8.36
N GLY A 116 -10.59 -16.65 -9.14
CA GLY A 116 -10.59 -15.50 -10.04
C GLY A 116 -10.29 -14.19 -9.32
N ASP A 117 -11.01 -13.92 -8.23
CA ASP A 117 -10.79 -12.75 -7.36
C ASP A 117 -9.35 -12.74 -6.80
N CYS A 118 -8.81 -13.90 -6.42
CA CYS A 118 -7.42 -14.00 -5.96
C CYS A 118 -6.42 -13.73 -7.10
N MET A 119 -6.63 -14.30 -8.29
CA MET A 119 -5.75 -14.08 -9.45
C MET A 119 -5.69 -12.61 -9.86
N GLU A 120 -6.81 -11.89 -9.81
CA GLU A 120 -6.83 -10.44 -10.04
C GLU A 120 -5.91 -9.70 -9.04
N MET A 121 -5.98 -10.04 -7.74
CA MET A 121 -5.11 -9.46 -6.72
C MET A 121 -3.63 -9.80 -6.97
N LEU A 122 -3.32 -11.03 -7.42
CA LEU A 122 -1.96 -11.44 -7.75
C LEU A 122 -1.42 -10.71 -8.99
N GLN A 123 -2.25 -10.50 -10.01
CA GLN A 123 -1.90 -9.74 -11.20
C GLN A 123 -1.56 -8.29 -10.85
N LEU A 124 -2.32 -7.67 -9.94
CA LEU A 124 -2.02 -6.33 -9.43
C LEU A 124 -0.68 -6.28 -8.70
N CYS A 125 -0.35 -7.31 -7.93
CA CYS A 125 0.97 -7.40 -7.30
C CYS A 125 2.10 -7.45 -8.34
N MET A 126 1.93 -8.24 -9.41
CA MET A 126 2.91 -8.35 -10.49
C MET A 126 3.13 -7.00 -11.17
N VAL A 127 2.05 -6.27 -11.46
CA VAL A 127 2.13 -4.91 -12.04
C VAL A 127 2.93 -3.96 -11.14
N ASP A 128 2.65 -3.93 -9.84
CA ASP A 128 3.35 -3.05 -8.89
C ASP A 128 4.82 -3.41 -8.70
N LEU A 129 5.15 -4.71 -8.71
CA LEU A 129 6.53 -5.19 -8.65
C LEU A 129 7.28 -4.86 -9.95
N GLN A 130 6.65 -5.02 -11.11
CA GLN A 130 7.27 -4.68 -12.39
C GLN A 130 7.56 -3.17 -12.47
N LYS A 131 6.59 -2.31 -12.10
CA LYS A 131 6.83 -0.86 -11.99
C LYS A 131 7.99 -0.53 -11.04
N THR A 132 8.13 -1.29 -9.96
CA THR A 132 9.26 -1.11 -9.03
C THR A 132 10.60 -1.46 -9.69
N VAL A 133 10.65 -2.55 -10.48
CA VAL A 133 11.84 -2.90 -11.28
C VAL A 133 12.17 -1.77 -12.25
N ASP A 134 11.18 -1.26 -12.99
CA ASP A 134 11.37 -0.19 -13.98
C ASP A 134 11.95 1.09 -13.32
N ILE A 135 11.44 1.46 -12.14
CA ILE A 135 11.96 2.59 -11.35
C ILE A 135 13.43 2.34 -10.94
N ILE A 136 13.75 1.13 -10.47
CA ILE A 136 15.12 0.78 -10.09
C ILE A 136 16.04 0.86 -11.31
N GLU A 137 15.63 0.34 -12.46
CA GLU A 137 16.45 0.34 -13.67
C GLU A 137 16.72 1.76 -14.17
N ALA A 138 15.71 2.62 -14.17
CA ALA A 138 15.80 4.01 -14.61
C ALA A 138 16.65 4.93 -13.71
N ASN A 139 16.93 4.51 -12.46
CA ASN A 139 17.62 5.34 -11.46
C ASN A 139 19.00 4.81 -11.08
N GLN A 140 19.92 5.68 -10.68
CA GLN A 140 21.17 5.26 -10.04
C GLN A 140 20.90 4.91 -8.57
N LEU A 141 21.81 4.17 -7.91
CA LEU A 141 21.59 3.70 -6.54
C LEU A 141 21.48 4.88 -5.54
N ASP A 142 22.30 5.92 -5.71
CA ASP A 142 22.24 7.15 -4.91
C ASP A 142 20.91 7.89 -5.13
N THR A 143 20.39 7.90 -6.37
CA THR A 143 19.12 8.55 -6.66
C THR A 143 17.89 7.71 -6.33
N LEU A 144 18.04 6.39 -6.17
CA LEU A 144 16.96 5.46 -5.85
C LEU A 144 16.34 5.74 -4.46
N SER A 145 17.14 6.24 -3.52
CA SER A 145 16.66 6.70 -2.21
C SER A 145 15.57 7.79 -2.34
N TYR A 146 15.61 8.58 -3.42
CA TYR A 146 14.60 9.60 -3.74
C TYR A 146 13.29 9.01 -4.27
N GLN A 147 13.32 7.79 -4.79
CA GLN A 147 12.17 7.10 -5.34
C GLN A 147 11.48 6.20 -4.32
N ALA A 148 11.98 6.12 -3.08
CA ALA A 148 11.37 5.34 -2.00
C ALA A 148 9.88 5.69 -1.82
N ASP A 149 9.51 6.94 -2.06
CA ASP A 149 8.16 7.47 -1.90
C ASP A 149 7.18 6.94 -2.95
N GLU A 150 7.69 6.59 -4.13
CA GLU A 150 6.96 5.91 -5.19
C GLU A 150 6.97 4.39 -5.03
N ILE A 151 8.06 3.81 -4.52
CA ILE A 151 8.24 2.36 -4.39
C ILE A 151 7.50 1.79 -3.17
N MET A 152 7.59 2.46 -2.02
CA MET A 152 7.05 1.97 -0.75
C MET A 152 5.53 1.75 -0.79
N PRO A 153 4.69 2.63 -1.36
CA PRO A 153 3.24 2.38 -1.48
C PRO A 153 2.94 1.12 -2.29
N LYS A 154 3.69 0.87 -3.37
CA LYS A 154 3.54 -0.31 -4.26
C LYS A 154 3.91 -1.59 -3.52
N LEU A 155 5.04 -1.61 -2.80
CA LEU A 155 5.45 -2.78 -2.00
C LEU A 155 4.51 -3.05 -0.81
N ASN A 156 3.98 -2.01 -0.17
CA ASN A 156 2.93 -2.17 0.85
C ASN A 156 1.68 -2.80 0.23
N ALA A 157 1.24 -2.31 -0.94
CA ALA A 157 0.06 -2.81 -1.63
C ALA A 157 0.19 -4.28 -2.04
N VAL A 158 1.37 -4.73 -2.48
CA VAL A 158 1.65 -6.15 -2.76
C VAL A 158 1.31 -7.04 -1.56
N ILE A 159 1.77 -6.68 -0.36
CA ILE A 159 1.48 -7.43 0.88
C ILE A 159 -0.02 -7.40 1.19
N THR A 160 -0.67 -6.25 1.00
CA THR A 160 -2.11 -6.06 1.20
C THR A 160 -2.93 -6.93 0.23
N PHE A 161 -2.56 -7.01 -1.04
CA PHE A 161 -3.27 -7.79 -2.07
C PHE A 161 -3.10 -9.30 -1.88
N GLN A 162 -1.90 -9.76 -1.51
CA GLN A 162 -1.65 -11.14 -1.11
C GLN A 162 -2.57 -11.56 0.06
N LYS A 163 -2.74 -10.68 1.05
CA LYS A 163 -3.68 -10.89 2.17
C LYS A 163 -5.14 -10.86 1.71
N ALA A 164 -5.49 -9.93 0.83
CA ALA A 164 -6.85 -9.82 0.28
C ALA A 164 -7.26 -11.08 -0.49
N CYS A 165 -6.36 -11.64 -1.31
CA CYS A 165 -6.56 -12.92 -1.99
C CYS A 165 -6.94 -14.02 -0.97
N LEU A 166 -6.12 -14.27 0.05
CA LEU A 166 -6.40 -15.34 1.03
C LEU A 166 -7.65 -15.08 1.88
N ALA A 167 -7.99 -13.81 2.11
CA ALA A 167 -9.18 -13.41 2.85
C ALA A 167 -10.49 -13.56 2.04
N GLY A 168 -10.40 -13.55 0.70
CA GLY A 168 -11.53 -13.71 -0.21
C GLY A 168 -12.15 -15.10 -0.19
N PHE A 169 -11.34 -16.15 0.02
CA PHE A 169 -11.79 -17.54 0.01
C PHE A 169 -12.85 -17.85 1.08
N LYS A 170 -13.96 -18.44 0.63
CA LYS A 170 -15.09 -18.85 1.47
C LYS A 170 -14.94 -20.29 1.97
N ARG A 171 -15.92 -20.73 2.77
CA ARG A 171 -15.93 -22.08 3.38
C ARG A 171 -15.81 -23.21 2.37
N LYS A 172 -16.50 -23.12 1.22
CA LYS A 172 -16.44 -24.14 0.14
C LYS A 172 -15.06 -24.20 -0.52
N SER A 173 -14.33 -23.09 -0.53
CA SER A 173 -13.04 -22.90 -1.21
C SER A 173 -11.84 -23.07 -0.26
N ARG A 174 -12.07 -23.71 0.90
CA ARG A 174 -11.06 -23.92 1.94
C ARG A 174 -9.86 -24.75 1.45
N PRO A 175 -10.03 -25.86 0.71
CA PRO A 175 -8.89 -26.62 0.18
C PRO A 175 -8.01 -25.75 -0.72
N GLN A 176 -8.62 -24.88 -1.53
CA GLN A 176 -7.89 -24.00 -2.42
C GLN A 176 -7.03 -23.00 -1.65
N LYS A 177 -7.63 -22.40 -0.61
CA LYS A 177 -6.92 -21.50 0.32
C LYS A 177 -5.75 -22.19 0.99
N GLU A 178 -5.91 -23.43 1.46
CA GLU A 178 -4.86 -24.18 2.17
C GLU A 178 -3.65 -24.43 1.25
N ASN A 179 -3.88 -24.80 -0.02
CA ASN A 179 -2.80 -24.98 -1.01
C ASN A 179 -2.02 -23.69 -1.31
N LEU A 180 -2.71 -22.54 -1.32
CA LEU A 180 -2.06 -21.24 -1.57
C LEU A 180 -1.37 -20.66 -0.32
N THR A 181 -1.77 -21.06 0.89
CA THR A 181 -1.34 -20.41 2.13
C THR A 181 0.18 -20.48 2.35
N GLY A 182 0.80 -21.63 2.13
CA GLY A 182 2.25 -21.82 2.30
C GLY A 182 3.07 -20.95 1.34
N PRO A 183 2.92 -21.12 0.01
CA PRO A 183 3.64 -20.29 -0.96
C PRO A 183 3.34 -18.80 -0.83
N MET A 184 2.11 -18.43 -0.44
CA MET A 184 1.76 -17.03 -0.17
C MET A 184 2.52 -16.48 1.04
N GLN A 185 2.74 -17.27 2.08
CA GLN A 185 3.50 -16.84 3.24
C GLN A 185 4.95 -16.53 2.89
N GLU A 186 5.61 -17.39 2.09
CA GLU A 186 6.98 -17.12 1.59
C GLU A 186 7.00 -15.85 0.73
N SER A 187 6.05 -15.69 -0.20
CA SER A 187 5.96 -14.49 -1.05
C SER A 187 5.74 -13.20 -0.25
N ARG A 188 4.96 -13.24 0.83
CA ARG A 188 4.78 -12.12 1.76
C ARG A 188 6.06 -11.79 2.54
N GLN A 189 6.85 -12.81 2.89
CA GLN A 189 8.16 -12.60 3.53
C GLN A 189 9.14 -11.92 2.57
N LEU A 190 9.16 -12.32 1.29
CA LEU A 190 9.95 -11.65 0.24
C LEU A 190 9.54 -10.17 0.10
N GLY A 191 8.24 -9.88 0.03
CA GLY A 191 7.74 -8.51 0.01
C GLY A 191 8.17 -7.69 1.25
N SER A 192 8.20 -8.31 2.43
CA SER A 192 8.70 -7.67 3.65
C SER A 192 10.20 -7.36 3.59
N ILE A 193 11.01 -8.27 3.05
CA ILE A 193 12.45 -8.05 2.88
C ILE A 193 12.66 -6.89 1.90
N ALA A 194 11.96 -6.88 0.76
CA ALA A 194 12.00 -5.81 -0.23
C ALA A 194 11.67 -4.46 0.39
N LEU A 195 10.56 -4.38 1.13
CA LEU A 195 10.12 -3.15 1.78
C LEU A 195 11.14 -2.64 2.81
N THR A 196 11.69 -3.54 3.62
CA THR A 196 12.72 -3.17 4.62
C THR A 196 14.00 -2.67 3.95
N THR A 197 14.41 -3.31 2.86
CA THR A 197 15.62 -2.94 2.11
C THR A 197 15.50 -1.56 1.48
N ILE A 198 14.35 -1.24 0.88
CA ILE A 198 14.08 0.09 0.31
C ILE A 198 14.00 1.15 1.42
N TYR A 199 13.33 0.84 2.53
CA TYR A 199 13.22 1.77 3.67
C TYR A 199 14.58 2.12 4.29
N GLU A 200 15.48 1.14 4.39
CA GLU A 200 16.81 1.30 4.97
C GLU A 200 17.87 1.76 3.95
N LEU A 201 17.49 2.00 2.69
CA LEU A 201 18.39 2.36 1.61
C LEU A 201 19.30 3.57 1.93
N PRO A 202 18.82 4.67 2.56
CA PRO A 202 19.69 5.76 2.97
C PRO A 202 20.84 5.32 3.89
N ARG A 203 20.57 4.40 4.84
CA ARG A 203 21.62 3.84 5.71
C ARG A 203 22.57 2.92 4.94
N HIS A 204 22.07 2.21 3.94
CA HIS A 204 22.89 1.37 3.09
C HIS A 204 23.83 2.19 2.18
N LEU A 205 23.41 3.35 1.68
CA LEU A 205 24.27 4.23 0.84
C LEU A 205 25.54 4.67 1.57
N HIS A 206 25.42 5.09 2.83
CA HIS A 206 26.58 5.45 3.66
C HIS A 206 27.58 4.28 3.79
N TYR A 207 27.10 3.04 3.80
CA TYR A 207 27.97 1.86 3.91
C TYR A 207 28.75 1.59 2.62
N PHE A 208 28.16 1.86 1.46
CA PHE A 208 28.79 1.67 0.17
C PHE A 208 29.72 2.83 -0.24
N ASN A 209 30.10 3.70 0.71
CA ASN A 209 30.89 4.93 0.47
C ASN A 209 30.28 5.81 -0.63
N MET A 210 28.96 5.79 -0.78
CA MET A 210 28.24 6.69 -1.68
C MET A 210 27.75 7.87 -0.84
N GLU A 211 28.23 9.07 -1.15
CA GLU A 211 27.62 10.28 -0.62
C GLU A 211 26.16 10.32 -1.12
N GLU A 212 25.23 10.41 -0.18
CA GLU A 212 23.86 10.80 -0.49
C GLU A 212 23.98 12.16 -1.18
N ARG A 213 23.71 12.23 -2.50
CA ARG A 213 23.70 13.51 -3.20
C ARG A 213 22.61 14.33 -2.59
N ILE A 214 22.92 15.18 -1.60
CA ILE A 214 21.98 16.14 -1.03
C ILE A 214 21.57 17.03 -2.20
N LEU A 215 20.47 16.68 -2.87
CA LEU A 215 19.75 17.65 -3.66
C LEU A 215 19.40 18.74 -2.64
N PRO A 216 19.76 20.01 -2.87
CA PRO A 216 19.42 21.07 -1.95
C PRO A 216 17.94 20.91 -1.64
N PRO A 217 17.53 20.89 -0.35
CA PRO A 217 16.12 20.74 -0.01
C PRO A 217 15.36 21.68 -0.91
N GLY A 218 14.53 21.11 -1.80
CA GLY A 218 13.74 21.88 -2.74
C GLY A 218 13.09 22.97 -1.92
N PHE A 219 13.53 24.20 -2.14
CA PHE A 219 13.29 25.32 -1.25
C PHE A 219 11.81 25.32 -0.88
N LEU A 220 11.47 24.91 0.34
CA LEU A 220 10.41 25.59 1.06
C LEU A 220 10.93 27.02 1.17
N LYS A 221 10.68 27.84 0.15
CA LYS A 221 10.89 29.28 0.24
C LYS A 221 10.20 29.66 1.55
N PRO A 222 10.90 30.32 2.49
CA PRO A 222 10.21 30.92 3.63
C PRO A 222 9.26 31.96 3.04
N PHE A 223 7.98 31.63 2.92
CA PHE A 223 7.01 32.53 2.30
C PHE A 223 6.37 33.39 3.37
N GLN A 224 6.35 34.68 3.06
CA GLN A 224 5.96 35.78 3.92
C GLN A 224 4.53 35.60 4.40
N THR A 225 4.36 35.74 5.71
CA THR A 225 3.08 35.81 6.40
C THR A 225 2.21 36.90 5.77
N GLY A 226 1.12 36.53 5.09
CA GLY A 226 0.20 37.50 4.49
C GLY A 226 -1.15 36.95 3.99
N GLU A 227 -1.24 35.69 3.57
CA GLU A 227 -2.49 35.15 2.99
C GLU A 227 -3.07 33.98 3.80
N VAL A 228 -4.37 34.08 4.10
CA VAL A 228 -5.15 33.01 4.74
C VAL A 228 -5.50 31.97 3.68
N TYR A 229 -4.62 30.98 3.48
CA TYR A 229 -4.91 29.88 2.56
C TYR A 229 -5.96 28.91 3.14
N LYS A 230 -7.01 28.60 2.36
CA LYS A 230 -8.03 27.58 2.68
C LYS A 230 -7.44 26.16 2.78
N PHE A 231 -6.27 25.93 2.17
CA PHE A 231 -5.54 24.65 2.17
C PHE A 231 -4.14 24.79 2.79
N PRO A 232 -3.63 23.76 3.49
CA PRO A 232 -2.29 23.80 4.08
C PRO A 232 -1.17 23.98 3.04
N PRO A 233 -0.03 24.57 3.43
CA PRO A 233 1.05 24.92 2.51
C PRO A 233 1.84 23.74 1.93
N TRP A 234 1.63 22.51 2.43
CA TRP A 234 2.29 21.31 1.92
C TRP A 234 1.61 20.72 0.69
N PHE A 235 0.32 20.99 0.42
CA PHE A 235 -0.26 20.66 -0.88
C PHE A 235 0.57 21.29 -2.01
N SER A 236 0.74 20.57 -3.11
CA SER A 236 1.29 21.07 -4.37
C SER A 236 0.55 22.32 -4.83
N THR A 237 1.26 23.22 -5.49
CA THR A 237 0.66 24.45 -6.00
C THR A 237 -0.49 24.14 -6.97
N ALA A 238 -0.32 23.15 -7.85
CA ALA A 238 -1.34 22.76 -8.83
C ALA A 238 -2.64 22.24 -8.17
N ASN A 239 -2.54 21.37 -7.17
CA ASN A 239 -3.73 20.86 -6.49
C ASN A 239 -4.32 21.86 -5.50
N ARG A 240 -3.50 22.70 -4.84
CA ARG A 240 -4.02 23.84 -4.07
C ARG A 240 -4.83 24.76 -4.93
N GLU A 241 -4.31 25.10 -6.11
CA GLU A 241 -5.03 25.90 -7.09
C GLU A 241 -6.34 25.21 -7.41
N LEU A 242 -6.33 23.98 -7.96
CA LEU A 242 -7.53 23.23 -8.34
C LEU A 242 -8.58 23.12 -7.21
N LEU A 243 -8.16 22.69 -6.02
CA LEU A 243 -9.05 22.46 -4.88
C LEU A 243 -9.52 23.77 -4.24
N ALA A 244 -8.78 24.87 -4.40
CA ALA A 244 -9.19 26.21 -3.97
C ALA A 244 -10.00 26.97 -5.02
N ILE A 245 -9.98 26.57 -6.30
CA ILE A 245 -10.79 27.22 -7.34
C ILE A 245 -12.26 27.14 -6.95
N PRO A 246 -12.96 28.29 -6.83
CA PRO A 246 -14.40 28.32 -6.67
C PRO A 246 -15.06 27.49 -7.77
N LYS A 247 -16.09 26.71 -7.44
CA LYS A 247 -16.72 25.81 -8.41
C LYS A 247 -17.16 26.53 -9.70
N GLU A 248 -17.52 27.80 -9.60
CA GLU A 248 -17.95 28.66 -10.71
C GLU A 248 -16.83 28.97 -11.71
N MET A 249 -15.57 28.81 -11.31
CA MET A 249 -14.38 29.05 -12.13
C MET A 249 -13.77 27.75 -12.67
N LEU A 250 -14.32 26.58 -12.32
CA LEU A 250 -13.89 25.30 -12.88
C LEU A 250 -14.59 25.05 -14.22
N THR A 251 -13.82 24.63 -15.21
CA THR A 251 -14.34 24.20 -16.51
C THR A 251 -14.45 22.67 -16.53
N PRO A 252 -15.65 22.08 -16.36
CA PRO A 252 -15.79 20.62 -16.36
C PRO A 252 -15.60 20.02 -17.75
N SER A 253 -14.99 18.83 -17.80
CA SER A 253 -14.95 17.98 -19.00
C SER A 253 -16.30 17.31 -19.26
N ALA A 254 -17.03 16.97 -18.19
CA ALA A 254 -18.36 16.38 -18.26
C ALA A 254 -19.30 16.99 -17.21
N VAL A 255 -20.57 17.17 -17.56
CA VAL A 255 -21.62 17.65 -16.63
C VAL A 255 -22.71 16.61 -16.48
N VAL A 256 -23.00 16.22 -15.24
CA VAL A 256 -24.04 15.28 -14.87
C VAL A 256 -25.17 16.03 -14.17
N ALA A 257 -26.41 15.85 -14.64
CA ALA A 257 -27.60 16.42 -14.01
C ALA A 257 -28.85 15.58 -14.29
N GLN A 258 -29.64 15.29 -13.25
CA GLN A 258 -30.89 14.52 -13.39
C GLN A 258 -32.04 15.34 -14.00
N ASP A 259 -31.93 16.67 -13.97
CA ASP A 259 -32.94 17.61 -14.50
C ASP A 259 -32.82 17.86 -16.01
N GLY A 260 -31.89 17.17 -16.70
CA GLY A 260 -31.65 17.31 -18.13
C GLY A 260 -30.80 18.54 -18.53
N THR A 261 -30.30 19.32 -17.57
CA THR A 261 -29.44 20.48 -17.83
C THR A 261 -27.94 20.15 -17.93
N GLY A 262 -27.60 18.85 -17.89
CA GLY A 262 -26.26 18.30 -18.04
C GLY A 262 -26.12 17.50 -19.34
N GLN A 263 -24.91 17.07 -19.64
CA GLN A 263 -24.61 16.19 -20.77
C GLN A 263 -25.02 14.73 -20.48
N PHE A 264 -24.95 14.33 -19.21
CA PHE A 264 -25.21 12.98 -18.74
C PHE A 264 -26.24 12.99 -17.60
N TYR A 265 -27.00 11.89 -17.48
CA TYR A 265 -27.94 11.69 -16.38
C TYR A 265 -27.32 10.97 -15.17
N THR A 266 -26.22 10.24 -15.39
CA THR A 266 -25.54 9.43 -14.37
C THR A 266 -24.04 9.66 -14.39
N ILE A 267 -23.39 9.47 -13.24
CA ILE A 267 -21.94 9.56 -13.11
C ILE A 267 -21.28 8.42 -13.90
N GLY A 268 -21.88 7.22 -13.87
CA GLY A 268 -21.43 6.11 -14.70
C GLY A 268 -21.34 6.49 -16.17
N SER A 269 -22.37 7.10 -16.77
CA SER A 269 -22.34 7.48 -18.19
C SER A 269 -21.31 8.55 -18.52
N ALA A 270 -21.05 9.50 -17.60
CA ALA A 270 -19.94 10.44 -17.75
C ALA A 270 -18.57 9.74 -17.75
N LEU A 271 -18.35 8.76 -16.86
CA LEU A 271 -17.12 7.96 -16.83
C LEU A 271 -16.94 7.13 -18.09
N HIS A 272 -18.01 6.61 -18.70
CA HIS A 272 -17.93 5.91 -19.99
C HIS A 272 -17.48 6.81 -21.15
N SER A 273 -17.62 8.15 -21.00
CA SER A 273 -17.12 9.12 -21.98
C SER A 273 -15.69 9.59 -21.72
N TYR A 274 -15.01 8.98 -20.74
CA TYR A 274 -13.62 9.25 -20.46
C TYR A 274 -12.76 8.95 -21.70
N PRO A 275 -11.90 9.89 -22.14
CA PRO A 275 -11.15 9.73 -23.38
C PRO A 275 -10.02 8.72 -23.26
N ASP A 276 -9.85 7.87 -24.27
CA ASP A 276 -8.76 6.89 -24.34
C ASP A 276 -7.37 7.55 -24.46
N ASP A 277 -7.30 8.78 -24.98
CA ASP A 277 -6.08 9.53 -25.31
C ASP A 277 -5.77 10.68 -24.34
N ILE A 278 -6.25 10.60 -23.09
CA ILE A 278 -5.94 11.64 -22.10
C ILE A 278 -4.42 11.80 -21.93
N LYS A 279 -3.93 13.02 -22.09
CA LYS A 279 -2.51 13.32 -21.91
C LYS A 279 -2.12 13.13 -20.45
N GLU A 280 -0.90 12.66 -20.23
CA GLU A 280 -0.34 12.55 -18.89
C GLU A 280 -0.39 13.91 -18.16
N GLY A 281 -0.83 13.88 -16.89
CA GLY A 281 -1.01 15.07 -16.06
C GLY A 281 -2.30 15.87 -16.29
N MET A 282 -3.13 15.52 -17.28
CA MET A 282 -4.45 16.15 -17.44
C MET A 282 -5.46 15.59 -16.43
N ILE A 283 -6.37 16.47 -16.01
CA ILE A 283 -7.46 16.14 -15.09
C ILE A 283 -8.76 16.03 -15.86
N TYR A 284 -9.47 14.92 -15.69
CA TYR A 284 -10.81 14.74 -16.24
C TYR A 284 -11.85 15.14 -15.19
N ALA A 285 -12.39 16.36 -15.32
CA ALA A 285 -13.26 16.95 -14.32
C ALA A 285 -14.74 16.66 -14.62
N ILE A 286 -15.43 15.98 -13.70
CA ILE A 286 -16.86 15.66 -13.79
C ILE A 286 -17.61 16.50 -12.76
N TYR A 287 -18.45 17.42 -13.25
CA TYR A 287 -19.35 18.20 -12.41
C TYR A 287 -20.68 17.47 -12.22
N VAL A 288 -21.08 17.22 -10.98
CA VAL A 288 -22.32 16.52 -10.62
C VAL A 288 -23.26 17.48 -9.90
N LYS A 289 -24.29 17.95 -10.60
CA LYS A 289 -25.27 18.89 -10.02
C LYS A 289 -26.03 18.28 -8.85
N ALA A 290 -26.63 19.12 -8.02
CA ALA A 290 -27.49 18.72 -6.92
C ALA A 290 -28.53 17.67 -7.36
N GLY A 291 -28.68 16.60 -6.59
CA GLY A 291 -29.49 15.45 -6.96
C GLY A 291 -29.17 14.21 -6.13
N LEU A 292 -30.05 13.22 -6.26
CA LEU A 292 -29.93 11.91 -5.62
C LEU A 292 -29.68 10.87 -6.71
N TYR A 293 -28.41 10.50 -6.90
CA TYR A 293 -27.96 9.58 -7.92
C TYR A 293 -27.97 8.15 -7.37
N GLU A 294 -29.00 7.40 -7.73
CA GLU A 294 -29.16 5.99 -7.35
C GLU A 294 -28.41 5.06 -8.30
N GLU A 295 -27.09 4.99 -8.12
CA GLU A 295 -26.21 4.17 -8.95
C GLU A 295 -25.03 3.60 -8.17
N GLN A 296 -24.46 2.52 -8.69
CA GLN A 296 -23.16 2.00 -8.27
C GLN A 296 -22.11 2.54 -9.23
N VAL A 297 -21.09 3.23 -8.71
CA VAL A 297 -20.06 3.88 -9.52
C VAL A 297 -18.72 3.20 -9.33
N THR A 298 -18.09 2.80 -10.43
CA THR A 298 -16.75 2.20 -10.42
C THR A 298 -15.78 3.05 -11.24
N ILE A 299 -14.80 3.65 -10.56
CA ILE A 299 -13.70 4.39 -11.16
C ILE A 299 -12.52 3.40 -11.29
N ASN A 300 -12.51 2.69 -12.41
CA ASN A 300 -11.47 1.71 -12.77
C ASN A 300 -10.07 2.33 -12.90
N TYR A 301 -9.04 1.46 -12.82
CA TYR A 301 -7.61 1.82 -12.84
C TYR A 301 -7.15 2.65 -14.06
N TYR A 302 -7.86 2.58 -15.19
CA TYR A 302 -7.52 3.34 -16.40
C TYR A 302 -8.05 4.79 -16.38
N HIS A 303 -8.98 5.12 -15.47
CA HIS A 303 -9.53 6.48 -15.30
C HIS A 303 -8.61 7.38 -14.47
N ARG A 304 -7.34 7.50 -14.84
CA ARG A 304 -6.34 8.29 -14.09
C ARG A 304 -6.75 9.76 -13.97
N ASN A 305 -6.46 10.38 -12.83
CA ASN A 305 -6.68 11.81 -12.58
C ASN A 305 -8.13 12.29 -12.80
N VAL A 306 -9.12 11.43 -12.51
CA VAL A 306 -10.53 11.86 -12.48
C VAL A 306 -10.79 12.73 -11.26
N PHE A 307 -11.41 13.89 -11.49
CA PHE A 307 -11.88 14.80 -10.44
C PHE A 307 -13.40 14.93 -10.48
N ILE A 308 -14.09 14.40 -9.47
CA ILE A 308 -15.54 14.52 -9.34
C ILE A 308 -15.88 15.60 -8.32
N TYR A 309 -16.70 16.58 -8.68
CA TYR A 309 -17.17 17.60 -7.73
C TYR A 309 -18.67 17.85 -7.80
N GLY A 310 -19.27 18.07 -6.63
CA GLY A 310 -20.71 18.29 -6.48
C GLY A 310 -21.11 19.74 -6.22
N ASP A 311 -22.41 19.96 -6.00
CA ASP A 311 -22.98 21.24 -5.54
C ASP A 311 -22.95 21.41 -4.01
N GLY A 312 -22.37 20.44 -3.30
CA GLY A 312 -22.30 20.38 -1.85
C GLY A 312 -22.60 18.98 -1.32
N ASN A 313 -21.91 18.57 -0.26
CA ASN A 313 -22.08 17.27 0.40
C ASN A 313 -23.43 17.06 1.13
N THR A 314 -24.31 18.06 1.05
CA THR A 314 -25.69 18.04 1.53
C THR A 314 -26.72 18.14 0.39
N LYS A 315 -26.25 18.24 -0.86
CA LYS A 315 -27.08 18.49 -2.05
C LYS A 315 -26.86 17.46 -3.17
N THR A 316 -25.62 17.02 -3.36
CA THR A 316 -25.25 16.01 -4.36
C THR A 316 -24.93 14.70 -3.64
N PHE A 317 -25.72 13.65 -3.90
CA PHE A 317 -25.56 12.35 -3.24
C PHE A 317 -25.52 11.20 -4.25
N VAL A 318 -24.55 10.30 -4.09
CA VAL A 318 -24.53 8.97 -4.73
C VAL A 318 -24.97 7.96 -3.68
N VAL A 319 -26.02 7.19 -3.97
CA VAL A 319 -26.67 6.35 -2.96
C VAL A 319 -27.01 4.97 -3.51
N LEU A 320 -26.74 3.93 -2.72
CA LEU A 320 -27.32 2.60 -2.91
C LEU A 320 -28.23 2.25 -1.73
N HIS A 321 -29.45 1.78 -2.02
CA HIS A 321 -30.48 1.49 -1.00
C HIS A 321 -31.00 0.05 -0.98
N GLN A 322 -30.79 -0.74 -2.04
CA GLN A 322 -31.22 -2.15 -2.05
C GLN A 322 -30.04 -3.13 -2.12
N PRO A 323 -30.09 -4.23 -1.36
CA PRO A 323 -29.29 -5.40 -1.65
C PRO A 323 -29.73 -5.94 -3.00
N ILE A 324 -29.02 -5.61 -4.08
CA ILE A 324 -28.99 -6.52 -5.22
C ILE A 324 -28.08 -7.69 -4.81
N LEU A 325 -28.47 -8.47 -3.79
CA LEU A 325 -27.69 -9.60 -3.27
C LEU A 325 -27.42 -10.66 -4.36
N GLU A 326 -28.17 -10.62 -5.47
CA GLU A 326 -27.97 -11.48 -6.63
C GLU A 326 -27.09 -10.86 -7.75
N ARG A 327 -26.87 -9.52 -7.80
CA ARG A 327 -25.99 -8.85 -8.81
C ARG A 327 -24.79 -8.11 -8.24
N ILE A 328 -24.78 -7.75 -6.95
CA ILE A 328 -23.63 -7.15 -6.27
C ILE A 328 -22.56 -8.23 -6.19
N GLY A 329 -21.44 -7.99 -6.87
CA GLY A 329 -20.33 -8.93 -6.91
C GLY A 329 -19.93 -9.40 -5.51
N ARG A 330 -19.52 -10.65 -5.43
CA ARG A 330 -19.25 -11.35 -4.16
C ARG A 330 -18.07 -10.76 -3.37
N SER A 331 -17.27 -9.91 -4.01
CA SER A 331 -16.08 -9.23 -3.47
C SER A 331 -16.44 -7.98 -2.66
N ILE A 332 -15.52 -7.54 -1.80
CA ILE A 332 -15.72 -6.33 -0.96
C ILE A 332 -15.83 -5.08 -1.84
N GLU A 333 -15.03 -5.01 -2.89
CA GLU A 333 -15.02 -3.94 -3.89
C GLU A 333 -16.38 -3.78 -4.55
N ASN A 334 -16.96 -4.87 -5.06
CA ASN A 334 -18.23 -4.82 -5.77
C ASN A 334 -19.44 -4.57 -4.86
N SER A 335 -19.24 -4.47 -3.54
CA SER A 335 -20.27 -4.14 -2.54
C SER A 335 -20.29 -2.68 -2.10
N ALA A 336 -19.45 -1.82 -2.69
CA ALA A 336 -19.43 -0.39 -2.40
C ALA A 336 -20.38 0.41 -3.28
N THR A 337 -20.88 1.54 -2.78
CA THR A 337 -21.63 2.54 -3.58
C THR A 337 -20.72 3.20 -4.60
N VAL A 338 -19.50 3.56 -4.16
CA VAL A 338 -18.44 4.06 -5.03
C VAL A 338 -17.18 3.24 -4.80
N SER A 339 -16.60 2.71 -5.87
CA SER A 339 -15.31 2.02 -5.87
C SER A 339 -14.27 2.82 -6.66
N VAL A 340 -13.18 3.21 -6.01
CA VAL A 340 -12.11 4.02 -6.57
C VAL A 340 -10.83 3.18 -6.68
N MET A 341 -10.36 2.97 -7.91
CA MET A 341 -9.13 2.23 -8.21
C MET A 341 -8.15 3.03 -9.09
N ALA A 342 -8.56 4.21 -9.54
CA ALA A 342 -7.72 5.08 -10.35
C ALA A 342 -6.75 5.91 -9.51
N GLU A 343 -5.48 5.88 -9.89
CA GLU A 343 -4.47 6.77 -9.34
C GLU A 343 -4.82 8.25 -9.59
N GLY A 344 -4.57 9.09 -8.59
CA GLY A 344 -4.80 10.54 -8.67
C GLY A 344 -6.28 10.94 -8.61
N PHE A 345 -7.17 10.04 -8.19
CA PHE A 345 -8.59 10.34 -8.06
C PHE A 345 -8.85 11.43 -7.00
N MET A 346 -9.71 12.39 -7.35
CA MET A 346 -10.14 13.44 -6.46
C MET A 346 -11.67 13.51 -6.38
N ALA A 347 -12.19 13.75 -5.18
CA ALA A 347 -13.60 14.07 -4.97
C ALA A 347 -13.77 15.32 -4.11
N ARG A 348 -14.70 16.21 -4.48
CA ARG A 348 -15.03 17.41 -3.71
C ARG A 348 -16.53 17.62 -3.55
N GLU A 349 -16.98 18.00 -2.35
CA GLU A 349 -18.35 18.47 -2.12
C GLU A 349 -19.45 17.48 -2.57
N ILE A 350 -19.24 16.17 -2.35
CA ILE A 350 -20.20 15.11 -2.69
C ILE A 350 -20.49 14.20 -1.49
N GLY A 351 -21.72 13.71 -1.40
CA GLY A 351 -22.14 12.68 -0.46
C GLY A 351 -22.14 11.29 -1.09
N ILE A 352 -21.57 10.31 -0.40
CA ILE A 352 -21.51 8.89 -0.80
C ILE A 352 -22.18 8.08 0.31
N ILE A 353 -23.31 7.44 0.01
CA ILE A 353 -24.17 6.84 1.03
C ILE A 353 -24.46 5.38 0.73
N SER A 354 -24.20 4.53 1.70
CA SER A 354 -24.69 3.16 1.74
C SER A 354 -25.90 3.07 2.67
N ASN A 355 -27.10 2.92 2.09
CA ASN A 355 -28.38 2.96 2.80
C ASN A 355 -29.00 1.57 3.04
N PHE A 356 -28.18 0.57 3.41
CA PHE A 356 -28.63 -0.81 3.63
C PHE A 356 -29.01 -1.12 5.09
N GLY A 357 -28.85 -0.14 5.98
CA GLY A 357 -29.14 -0.30 7.41
C GLY A 357 -28.05 -1.05 8.20
N PRO A 358 -28.21 -1.11 9.54
CA PRO A 358 -27.21 -1.65 10.47
C PRO A 358 -27.01 -3.16 10.43
N ASP A 359 -27.96 -3.92 9.87
CA ASP A 359 -27.88 -5.39 9.78
C ASP A 359 -27.20 -5.88 8.50
N ALA A 360 -26.99 -4.99 7.53
CA ALA A 360 -26.31 -5.32 6.29
C ALA A 360 -24.84 -5.64 6.53
N ARG A 361 -24.47 -6.90 6.25
CA ARG A 361 -23.08 -7.35 6.27
C ARG A 361 -22.60 -7.32 4.81
N ARG A 362 -21.79 -6.32 4.44
CA ARG A 362 -21.24 -6.02 3.08
C ARG A 362 -22.05 -4.99 2.30
N ALA A 363 -22.02 -3.75 2.79
CA ALA A 363 -22.65 -2.60 2.19
C ALA A 363 -21.76 -1.40 2.50
N ASN A 364 -20.68 -1.28 1.73
CA ASN A 364 -19.71 -0.21 1.96
C ASN A 364 -20.23 1.04 1.25
N ALA A 365 -19.93 2.22 1.80
CA ALA A 365 -20.21 3.47 1.08
C ALA A 365 -19.11 3.70 0.05
N LEU A 366 -17.87 3.65 0.51
CA LEU A 366 -16.71 3.97 -0.31
C LEU A 366 -15.64 2.89 -0.15
N TYR A 367 -15.17 2.37 -1.28
CA TYR A 367 -14.00 1.50 -1.37
C TYR A 367 -12.89 2.21 -2.15
N VAL A 368 -11.68 2.27 -1.60
CA VAL A 368 -10.55 2.98 -2.22
C VAL A 368 -9.32 2.07 -2.25
N ARG A 369 -8.90 1.72 -3.47
CA ARG A 369 -7.68 0.99 -3.83
C ARG A 369 -6.91 1.80 -4.87
N ALA A 370 -6.67 3.06 -4.56
CA ALA A 370 -6.04 4.03 -5.44
C ALA A 370 -4.92 4.75 -4.70
N ASP A 371 -3.77 4.88 -5.34
CA ASP A 371 -2.72 5.77 -4.87
C ASP A 371 -3.09 7.22 -5.18
N LYS A 372 -2.63 8.13 -4.33
CA LYS A 372 -2.83 9.57 -4.51
C LYS A 372 -4.31 9.99 -4.52
N ALA A 373 -5.17 9.31 -3.74
CA ALA A 373 -6.60 9.59 -3.70
C ALA A 373 -6.94 10.70 -2.69
N VAL A 374 -7.70 11.73 -3.10
CA VAL A 374 -8.08 12.87 -2.25
C VAL A 374 -9.60 13.03 -2.17
N PHE A 375 -10.10 13.29 -0.96
CA PHE A 375 -11.50 13.61 -0.70
C PHE A 375 -11.58 14.90 0.12
N VAL A 376 -12.24 15.93 -0.40
CA VAL A 376 -12.38 17.25 0.25
C VAL A 376 -13.85 17.59 0.43
N ASP A 377 -14.24 17.99 1.63
CA ASP A 377 -15.61 18.40 1.92
C ASP A 377 -16.64 17.29 1.59
N CYS A 378 -16.25 16.02 1.64
CA CYS A 378 -17.12 14.89 1.30
C CYS A 378 -17.89 14.36 2.50
N ARG A 379 -19.06 13.77 2.25
CA ARG A 379 -19.83 13.03 3.27
C ARG A 379 -19.86 11.55 2.91
N ILE A 380 -19.45 10.67 3.81
CA ILE A 380 -19.33 9.24 3.58
C ILE A 380 -20.13 8.53 4.69
N ASP A 381 -21.33 8.07 4.35
CA ASP A 381 -22.29 7.55 5.32
C ASP A 381 -22.59 6.07 5.08
N GLY A 382 -22.53 5.28 6.14
CA GLY A 382 -22.88 3.86 6.10
C GLY A 382 -23.06 3.29 7.50
N TYR A 383 -22.91 1.97 7.64
CA TYR A 383 -22.98 1.28 8.94
C TYR A 383 -21.70 0.47 9.19
N GLN A 384 -21.72 -0.82 8.86
CA GLN A 384 -20.52 -1.66 8.98
C GLN A 384 -19.64 -1.45 7.74
N ARG A 385 -18.33 -1.20 7.95
CA ARG A 385 -17.35 -0.98 6.86
C ARG A 385 -17.73 0.16 5.90
N THR A 386 -18.16 1.29 6.43
CA THR A 386 -18.51 2.49 5.64
C THR A 386 -17.41 2.89 4.64
N LEU A 387 -16.20 3.10 5.13
CA LEU A 387 -15.00 3.42 4.36
C LEU A 387 -14.03 2.24 4.39
N VAL A 388 -13.78 1.66 3.22
CA VAL A 388 -12.75 0.64 3.00
C VAL A 388 -11.56 1.28 2.29
N ALA A 389 -10.64 1.83 3.08
CA ALA A 389 -9.35 2.36 2.64
C ALA A 389 -8.37 1.19 2.45
N GLN A 390 -8.50 0.50 1.30
CA GLN A 390 -7.90 -0.81 1.08
C GLN A 390 -6.37 -0.77 1.00
N ALA A 391 -5.78 0.07 0.13
CA ALA A 391 -4.34 0.12 -0.14
C ALA A 391 -3.91 1.52 -0.64
N TYR A 392 -2.59 1.75 -0.68
CA TYR A 392 -1.92 2.97 -1.14
C TYR A 392 -2.15 4.23 -0.29
N ARG A 393 -1.77 5.42 -0.80
CA ARG A 393 -1.85 6.71 -0.10
C ARG A 393 -3.20 7.40 -0.35
N GLN A 394 -3.85 7.84 0.73
CA GLN A 394 -5.19 8.42 0.69
C GLN A 394 -5.32 9.60 1.66
N PHE A 395 -5.98 10.67 1.25
CA PHE A 395 -6.18 11.87 2.06
C PHE A 395 -7.66 12.29 2.11
N TYR A 396 -8.16 12.57 3.33
CA TYR A 396 -9.54 12.99 3.58
C TYR A 396 -9.53 14.29 4.40
N LEU A 397 -10.00 15.38 3.81
CA LEU A 397 -10.00 16.71 4.42
C LEU A 397 -11.41 17.25 4.59
N ASN A 398 -11.73 17.70 5.81
CA ASN A 398 -13.04 18.30 6.12
C ASN A 398 -14.23 17.39 5.76
N CYS A 399 -14.05 16.08 5.93
CA CYS A 399 -15.06 15.10 5.61
C CYS A 399 -15.97 14.81 6.81
N ILE A 400 -17.16 14.27 6.53
CA ILE A 400 -18.03 13.65 7.52
C ILE A 400 -18.05 12.15 7.24
N ILE A 401 -17.60 11.32 8.18
CA ILE A 401 -17.58 9.87 8.03
C ILE A 401 -18.42 9.24 9.15
N SER A 402 -19.46 8.49 8.79
CA SER A 402 -20.37 7.88 9.76
C SER A 402 -20.53 6.37 9.66
N GLY A 403 -20.59 5.68 10.79
CA GLY A 403 -20.78 4.23 10.81
C GLY A 403 -20.82 3.60 12.21
N THR A 404 -20.84 2.27 12.26
CA THR A 404 -21.00 1.49 13.50
C THR A 404 -19.76 0.65 13.80
N ARG A 405 -19.61 -0.48 13.11
CA ARG A 405 -18.54 -1.46 13.34
C ARG A 405 -17.53 -1.45 12.20
N ASP A 406 -16.26 -1.31 12.57
CA ASP A 406 -15.12 -1.34 11.64
C ASP A 406 -15.33 -0.35 10.49
N PHE A 407 -15.91 0.82 10.77
CA PHE A 407 -16.45 1.67 9.71
C PHE A 407 -15.38 2.47 8.96
N ILE A 408 -14.16 2.54 9.48
CA ILE A 408 -12.95 2.88 8.73
C ILE A 408 -12.04 1.64 8.77
N THR A 409 -11.86 0.95 7.66
CA THR A 409 -11.15 -0.34 7.60
C THR A 409 -10.24 -0.45 6.38
N GLY A 410 -9.26 -1.34 6.44
CA GLY A 410 -8.36 -1.62 5.32
C GLY A 410 -6.90 -1.50 5.72
N ASP A 411 -5.99 -1.38 4.75
CA ASP A 411 -4.53 -1.35 4.95
C ASP A 411 -3.85 -0.22 4.18
N ALA A 412 -4.60 0.82 3.80
CA ALA A 412 -4.02 2.02 3.19
C ALA A 412 -3.19 2.83 4.18
N THR A 413 -2.33 3.69 3.64
CA THR A 413 -1.81 4.86 4.36
C THR A 413 -2.83 5.98 4.19
N ALA A 414 -3.70 6.17 5.18
CA ALA A 414 -4.80 7.13 5.10
C ALA A 414 -4.73 8.17 6.22
N ILE A 415 -4.69 9.45 5.85
CA ILE A 415 -4.83 10.55 6.81
C ILE A 415 -6.21 11.18 6.65
N ILE A 416 -6.95 11.20 7.75
CA ILE A 416 -8.24 11.89 7.87
C ILE A 416 -8.01 13.10 8.75
N GLN A 417 -8.16 14.30 8.19
CA GLN A 417 -7.82 15.56 8.82
C GLN A 417 -9.03 16.49 8.91
N ASN A 418 -9.14 17.22 10.03
CA ASN A 418 -10.17 18.24 10.25
C ASN A 418 -11.60 17.73 9.99
N SER A 419 -11.87 16.47 10.31
CA SER A 419 -13.08 15.77 9.88
C SER A 419 -13.96 15.37 11.07
N TRP A 420 -15.24 15.17 10.79
CA TRP A 420 -16.22 14.67 11.76
C TRP A 420 -16.35 13.16 11.63
N ILE A 421 -16.14 12.46 12.73
CA ILE A 421 -16.24 11.00 12.81
C ILE A 421 -17.45 10.66 13.68
N LEU A 422 -18.55 10.28 13.02
CA LEU A 422 -19.86 10.13 13.65
C LEU A 422 -20.18 8.65 13.88
N VAL A 423 -20.24 8.26 15.15
CA VAL A 423 -20.56 6.89 15.56
C VAL A 423 -22.07 6.73 15.61
N ARG A 424 -22.61 5.86 14.77
CA ARG A 424 -24.04 5.61 14.64
C ARG A 424 -24.54 4.58 15.64
N ARG A 425 -25.86 4.59 15.87
CA ARG A 425 -26.54 3.56 16.67
C ARG A 425 -26.46 2.19 15.97
N PRO A 426 -25.87 1.15 16.58
CA PRO A 426 -25.93 -0.21 16.04
C PRO A 426 -27.28 -0.87 16.34
N ASN A 427 -27.62 -1.93 15.60
CA ASN A 427 -28.81 -2.75 15.90
C ASN A 427 -28.48 -3.93 16.82
N ARG A 428 -27.65 -4.87 16.33
CA ARG A 428 -27.31 -6.13 17.03
C ARG A 428 -25.91 -6.18 17.64
N THR A 429 -25.00 -5.31 17.20
CA THR A 429 -23.62 -5.31 17.70
C THR A 429 -23.55 -4.56 19.02
N THR A 430 -23.06 -5.21 20.07
CA THR A 430 -22.85 -4.55 21.38
C THR A 430 -21.69 -3.53 21.35
N ARG A 431 -20.94 -3.46 20.24
CA ARG A 431 -19.72 -2.66 20.13
C ARG A 431 -19.62 -1.94 18.79
N ASN A 432 -19.41 -0.64 18.86
CA ASN A 432 -18.94 0.19 17.76
C ASN A 432 -17.41 0.22 17.74
N ILE A 433 -16.84 0.25 16.55
CA ILE A 433 -15.39 0.25 16.34
C ILE A 433 -15.12 1.24 15.22
N VAL A 434 -14.38 2.30 15.55
CA VAL A 434 -14.08 3.37 14.61
C VAL A 434 -13.12 2.87 13.53
N THR A 435 -11.95 2.37 13.93
CA THR A 435 -10.93 1.89 13.00
C THR A 435 -10.69 0.38 13.07
N ALA A 436 -10.50 -0.28 11.93
CA ALA A 436 -10.09 -1.67 11.81
C ALA A 436 -8.97 -1.80 10.79
N HIS A 437 -7.75 -1.42 11.19
CA HIS A 437 -6.60 -1.44 10.32
C HIS A 437 -6.10 -2.88 10.12
N ALA A 438 -5.71 -3.23 8.90
CA ALA A 438 -5.38 -4.59 8.47
C ALA A 438 -3.89 -4.79 8.19
N ARG A 439 -3.02 -3.97 8.80
CA ARG A 439 -1.57 -4.15 8.72
C ARG A 439 -1.22 -5.55 9.21
N ASP A 440 -0.19 -6.16 8.66
CA ASP A 440 0.10 -7.55 8.97
C ASP A 440 1.57 -7.74 9.34
N LEU A 441 2.46 -7.00 8.66
CA LEU A 441 3.90 -7.08 8.88
C LEU A 441 4.43 -5.80 9.54
N LYS A 442 5.45 -5.96 10.40
CA LYS A 442 6.12 -4.84 11.06
C LYS A 442 6.79 -3.89 10.06
N SER A 443 7.28 -4.44 8.95
CA SER A 443 7.91 -3.70 7.85
C SER A 443 6.95 -2.75 7.13
N GLN A 444 5.66 -3.06 7.06
CA GLN A 444 4.67 -2.20 6.39
C GLN A 444 4.69 -0.79 6.98
N THR A 445 4.56 0.24 6.16
CA THR A 445 4.52 1.64 6.63
C THR A 445 3.10 2.22 6.63
N THR A 446 2.10 1.37 6.41
CA THR A 446 0.69 1.73 6.39
C THR A 446 0.19 2.15 7.77
N ALA A 447 -0.71 3.13 7.77
CA ALA A 447 -1.30 3.70 8.98
C ALA A 447 -2.61 4.43 8.68
N PHE A 448 -3.52 4.43 9.65
CA PHE A 448 -4.65 5.35 9.70
C PHE A 448 -4.35 6.44 10.72
N VAL A 449 -4.41 7.70 10.29
CA VAL A 449 -4.17 8.87 11.15
C VAL A 449 -5.43 9.72 11.18
N LEU A 450 -6.00 9.91 12.37
CA LEU A 450 -7.12 10.81 12.59
C LEU A 450 -6.58 12.08 13.26
N GLN A 451 -6.37 13.13 12.47
CA GLN A 451 -5.71 14.35 12.93
C GLN A 451 -6.68 15.53 12.99
N LYS A 452 -6.78 16.18 14.16
CA LYS A 452 -7.73 17.30 14.38
C LYS A 452 -9.19 16.90 14.05
N CYS A 453 -9.53 15.63 14.23
CA CYS A 453 -10.88 15.14 14.01
C CYS A 453 -11.74 15.29 15.27
N VAL A 454 -13.06 15.37 15.07
CA VAL A 454 -14.04 15.39 16.13
C VAL A 454 -14.79 14.04 16.12
N LEU A 455 -14.57 13.23 17.17
CA LEU A 455 -15.27 11.96 17.36
C LEU A 455 -16.52 12.17 18.23
N LEU A 456 -17.70 11.86 17.70
CA LEU A 456 -18.97 12.05 18.41
C LEU A 456 -19.94 10.90 18.15
N ALA A 457 -20.84 10.67 19.11
CA ALA A 457 -22.03 9.86 18.88
C ALA A 457 -23.01 10.65 18.01
N ASP A 458 -23.62 9.99 17.02
CA ASP A 458 -24.69 10.59 16.25
C ASP A 458 -25.94 10.82 17.11
N LYS A 459 -26.90 11.58 16.57
CA LYS A 459 -28.13 11.92 17.29
C LYS A 459 -28.89 10.68 17.76
N ALA A 460 -28.90 9.60 16.99
CA ALA A 460 -29.63 8.37 17.31
C ALA A 460 -28.95 7.52 18.38
N LEU A 461 -27.62 7.61 18.50
CA LEU A 461 -26.82 6.95 19.53
C LEU A 461 -26.74 7.78 20.82
N TRP A 462 -26.88 9.11 20.76
CA TRP A 462 -26.57 10.02 21.86
C TRP A 462 -27.14 9.56 23.21
N GLU A 463 -28.44 9.33 23.31
CA GLU A 463 -29.09 8.89 24.57
C GLU A 463 -28.62 7.52 25.06
N ASP A 464 -28.25 6.63 24.13
CA ASP A 464 -27.84 5.25 24.42
C ASP A 464 -26.32 5.03 24.34
N ARG A 465 -25.52 6.11 24.27
CA ARG A 465 -24.06 6.05 24.02
C ARG A 465 -23.27 5.28 25.07
N TYR A 466 -23.80 5.15 26.29
CA TYR A 466 -23.19 4.36 27.35
C TYR A 466 -23.68 2.89 27.38
N LYS A 467 -24.77 2.57 26.66
CA LYS A 467 -25.27 1.19 26.50
C LYS A 467 -24.49 0.45 25.41
N PHE A 468 -24.09 1.15 24.35
CA PHE A 468 -23.30 0.59 23.25
C PHE A 468 -21.84 1.01 23.39
N ARG A 469 -20.96 0.06 23.72
CA ARG A 469 -19.53 0.36 23.90
C ARG A 469 -18.92 0.80 22.57
N THR A 470 -18.13 1.86 22.58
CA THR A 470 -17.45 2.38 21.39
C THR A 470 -15.94 2.35 21.62
N TYR A 471 -15.20 1.85 20.64
CA TYR A 471 -13.73 1.74 20.70
C TYR A 471 -13.09 2.49 19.53
N LEU A 472 -11.93 3.11 19.78
CA LEU A 472 -11.15 3.81 18.74
C LEU A 472 -10.71 2.87 17.61
N GLY A 473 -10.40 1.62 17.95
CA GLY A 473 -10.15 0.64 16.93
C GLY A 473 -9.84 -0.75 17.43
N ARG A 474 -9.56 -1.64 16.48
CA ARG A 474 -9.01 -2.97 16.71
C ARG A 474 -8.10 -3.37 15.55
N PRO A 475 -7.13 -4.25 15.78
CA PRO A 475 -6.36 -4.81 14.69
C PRO A 475 -7.20 -5.84 13.90
N LEU A 476 -7.08 -5.84 12.57
CA LEU A 476 -7.84 -6.69 11.66
C LEU A 476 -6.96 -7.80 11.04
N GLY A 477 -7.19 -9.04 11.48
CA GLY A 477 -6.56 -10.24 10.93
C GLY A 477 -5.98 -11.15 12.00
N PRO A 478 -5.54 -12.37 11.63
CA PRO A 478 -4.99 -13.34 12.58
C PRO A 478 -3.60 -12.96 13.12
N TYR A 479 -2.81 -12.16 12.38
CA TYR A 479 -1.47 -11.70 12.77
C TYR A 479 -1.47 -10.28 13.39
N ALA A 480 -2.65 -9.87 13.85
CA ALA A 480 -2.97 -8.59 14.47
C ALA A 480 -2.12 -8.18 15.69
N THR A 481 -1.42 -9.12 16.32
CA THR A 481 -0.76 -8.90 17.60
C THR A 481 0.71 -8.51 17.48
N THR A 482 1.32 -8.64 16.30
CA THR A 482 2.78 -8.48 16.12
C THR A 482 3.18 -7.14 15.52
N ALA A 483 2.31 -6.50 14.72
CA ALA A 483 2.65 -5.31 13.92
C ALA A 483 1.91 -4.03 14.32
N PHE A 484 0.97 -4.09 15.27
CA PHE A 484 0.03 -2.99 15.51
C PHE A 484 0.46 -2.07 16.63
N ARG A 485 0.31 -0.77 16.37
CA ARG A 485 0.44 0.29 17.36
C ARG A 485 -0.81 1.17 17.34
N PHE A 486 -1.33 1.50 18.52
CA PHE A 486 -2.33 2.54 18.72
C PHE A 486 -1.66 3.68 19.46
N LEU A 487 -1.58 4.83 18.81
CA LEU A 487 -0.87 5.98 19.32
C LEU A 487 -1.87 7.12 19.58
N GLU A 488 -1.82 7.71 20.76
CA GLU A 488 -2.60 8.89 21.13
C GLU A 488 -1.65 10.06 21.40
N TYR A 489 -1.98 11.24 20.87
CA TYR A 489 -1.19 12.46 21.06
C TYR A 489 -2.09 13.66 21.23
N ASN A 490 -1.97 14.34 22.38
CA ASN A 490 -2.62 15.62 22.65
C ASN A 490 -4.14 15.65 22.34
N ASN A 491 -4.83 14.55 22.64
CA ASN A 491 -6.28 14.45 22.52
C ASN A 491 -6.96 15.22 23.67
N ASN A 492 -8.13 15.80 23.42
CA ASN A 492 -8.92 16.49 24.43
C ASN A 492 -10.38 16.01 24.47
N GLY A 493 -11.11 16.42 25.51
CA GLY A 493 -12.50 16.05 25.74
C GLY A 493 -12.69 14.92 26.76
N PRO A 494 -13.94 14.60 27.13
CA PRO A 494 -14.26 13.75 28.29
C PRO A 494 -13.71 12.31 28.19
N SER A 495 -13.46 11.81 26.98
CA SER A 495 -13.00 10.43 26.74
C SER A 495 -11.52 10.31 26.36
N ALA A 496 -10.77 11.42 26.41
CA ALA A 496 -9.36 11.47 26.05
C ALA A 496 -8.41 10.94 27.14
N ASN A 497 -8.90 10.74 28.38
CA ASN A 497 -8.09 10.22 29.48
C ASN A 497 -7.52 8.82 29.16
N THR A 498 -6.19 8.69 29.25
CA THR A 498 -5.44 7.48 28.90
C THR A 498 -5.16 6.52 30.08
N THR A 499 -5.43 6.90 31.33
CA THR A 499 -5.09 6.13 32.55
C THR A 499 -5.68 4.71 32.57
N ASN A 500 -6.87 4.54 32.00
CA ASN A 500 -7.57 3.24 31.95
C ASN A 500 -7.50 2.55 30.57
N ARG A 501 -6.54 2.93 29.72
CA ARG A 501 -6.31 2.24 28.44
C ARG A 501 -5.76 0.83 28.68
N VAL A 502 -5.92 -0.03 27.68
CA VAL A 502 -5.39 -1.40 27.72
C VAL A 502 -3.86 -1.37 27.77
N LYS A 503 -3.25 -2.28 28.52
CA LYS A 503 -1.80 -2.32 28.79
C LYS A 503 -0.98 -3.06 27.71
N TRP A 504 -1.46 -3.07 26.47
CA TRP A 504 -0.74 -3.73 25.38
C TRP A 504 0.50 -2.93 25.02
N SER A 505 1.62 -3.59 24.69
CA SER A 505 2.88 -2.93 24.33
C SER A 505 2.76 -2.00 23.12
N GLY A 506 1.79 -2.24 22.24
CA GLY A 506 1.50 -1.39 21.08
C GLY A 506 0.62 -0.17 21.38
N VAL A 507 0.08 -0.02 22.60
CA VAL A 507 -0.78 1.13 22.96
C VAL A 507 0.05 2.14 23.73
N LYS A 508 0.24 3.33 23.17
CA LYS A 508 1.16 4.33 23.74
C LYS A 508 0.62 5.76 23.57
N GLU A 509 0.75 6.56 24.61
CA GLU A 509 0.71 8.02 24.49
C GLU A 509 2.10 8.50 24.06
N ILE A 510 2.16 9.18 22.92
CA ILE A 510 3.42 9.57 22.27
C ILE A 510 3.73 11.05 22.52
N ASP A 511 4.97 11.45 22.28
CA ASP A 511 5.37 12.86 22.33
C ASP A 511 5.24 13.57 20.97
N LYS A 512 5.57 14.86 20.95
CA LYS A 512 5.51 15.69 19.73
C LYS A 512 6.44 15.17 18.63
N ASN A 513 7.65 14.73 18.96
CA ASN A 513 8.65 14.29 17.99
C ASN A 513 8.22 12.98 17.33
N GLU A 514 7.67 12.06 18.13
CA GLU A 514 7.05 10.83 17.64
C GLU A 514 5.84 11.15 16.74
N ALA A 515 5.02 12.15 17.11
CA ALA A 515 3.83 12.53 16.34
C ALA A 515 4.16 13.15 14.96
N LEU A 516 5.33 13.79 14.79
CA LEU A 516 5.73 14.38 13.51
C LEU A 516 5.86 13.34 12.38
N ALA A 517 6.14 12.08 12.71
CA ALA A 517 6.21 10.98 11.76
C ALA A 517 4.86 10.65 11.10
N PHE A 518 3.75 11.10 11.69
CA PHE A 518 2.38 10.83 11.22
C PHE A 518 1.72 12.07 10.60
N THR A 519 2.51 13.11 10.32
CA THR A 519 2.02 14.29 9.59
C THR A 519 1.91 14.01 8.10
N VAL A 520 1.10 14.82 7.43
CA VAL A 520 0.88 14.69 5.99
C VAL A 520 2.18 14.79 5.20
N SER A 521 3.04 15.76 5.54
CA SER A 521 4.35 15.97 4.89
C SER A 521 5.33 14.82 5.03
N THR A 522 5.16 13.97 6.05
CA THR A 522 6.07 12.84 6.31
C THR A 522 5.51 11.52 5.79
N LEU A 523 4.20 11.32 5.95
CA LEU A 523 3.56 10.04 5.72
C LEU A 523 2.89 9.91 4.35
N LEU A 524 2.42 11.02 3.77
CA LEU A 524 1.75 11.04 2.47
C LEU A 524 2.49 11.84 1.39
N ASP A 525 3.14 12.96 1.75
CA ASP A 525 3.74 13.91 0.79
C ASP A 525 5.27 13.88 0.57
N PRO A 526 5.95 12.72 0.59
CA PRO A 526 7.39 12.77 0.47
C PRO A 526 7.80 12.96 -1.01
N ARG A 527 8.39 14.13 -1.30
CA ARG A 527 9.14 14.54 -2.51
C ARG A 527 8.40 14.58 -3.85
N ASP A 528 7.41 13.73 -4.11
CA ASP A 528 6.65 13.69 -5.36
C ASP A 528 5.53 14.74 -5.44
N GLN A 529 5.26 15.45 -4.32
CA GLN A 529 4.32 16.58 -4.23
C GLN A 529 2.98 16.30 -4.93
N TRP A 530 2.43 15.10 -4.71
CA TRP A 530 1.19 14.71 -5.39
C TRP A 530 -0.06 15.32 -4.78
N MET A 531 0.01 15.82 -3.54
CA MET A 531 -1.16 16.32 -2.81
C MET A 531 -1.65 17.64 -3.32
#